data_AF-A3MSG6-F1
#
_entry.id   AF-A3MSG6-F1
#
_cell.length_a   1.000
_cell.length_b   1.000
_cell.length_c   1.000
_cell.angle_alpha   90.00
_cell.angle_beta   90.00
_cell.angle_gamma   90.00
#
_symmetry.space_group_name_H-M   'P 1'
#
loop_
_entity.id
_entity.type
_entity.pdbx_description
1 polymer ?
#
loop_
_entity_poly.entity_id
_entity_poly.type
_entity_poly.pdbx_seq_one_letter_code
_entity_poly.pdbx_strand_id
1 'polypeptide(L)'
;MSLLSVVDTLCNTPRVGWLQRGVSNAETVCAHSLLATLLAAEVAARLRAEGVDIDVEKVIAAAAVHDLAEAYLGHPSREVRNRLRWEEVEEEVFKREFPHLLELFRWYRYEENLVGRVVAFADKLATLIRACRYRQMGYDTDDLVKSLYKRLQEYDDLAHLLDVYVSAYCGGVPA
;
A
#
# COMPACT_ATOMS: atom_id res chain seq x y z
N MET A 1 -4.43 -21.96 -4.24
CA MET A 1 -3.50 -22.32 -3.14
C MET A 1 -4.30 -22.41 -1.83
N SER A 2 -3.79 -23.04 -0.78
CA SER A 2 -4.41 -22.88 0.56
C SER A 2 -4.13 -21.47 1.10
N LEU A 3 -4.95 -20.96 2.02
CA LEU A 3 -4.71 -19.63 2.62
C LEU A 3 -3.34 -19.57 3.32
N LEU A 4 -2.93 -20.65 3.99
CA LEU A 4 -1.59 -20.75 4.59
C LEU A 4 -0.50 -20.56 3.54
N SER A 5 -0.60 -21.26 2.40
CA SER A 5 0.36 -21.14 1.31
C SER A 5 0.36 -19.74 0.68
N VAL A 6 -0.79 -19.05 0.62
CA VAL A 6 -0.87 -17.66 0.16
C VAL A 6 -0.05 -16.75 1.09
N VAL A 7 -0.28 -16.84 2.40
CA VAL A 7 0.44 -16.03 3.40
C VAL A 7 1.94 -16.36 3.38
N ASP A 8 2.32 -17.63 3.36
CA ASP A 8 3.72 -18.05 3.29
C ASP A 8 4.41 -17.48 2.05
N THR A 9 3.75 -17.49 0.89
CA THR A 9 4.30 -16.88 -0.33
C THR A 9 4.49 -15.38 -0.14
N LEU A 10 3.48 -14.65 0.35
CA LEU A 10 3.58 -13.19 0.55
C LEU A 10 4.66 -12.82 1.58
N CYS A 11 4.82 -13.60 2.65
CA CYS A 11 5.82 -13.33 3.68
C CYS A 11 7.24 -13.72 3.25
N ASN A 12 7.39 -14.51 2.19
CA ASN A 12 8.69 -14.81 1.56
C ASN A 12 8.96 -14.01 0.28
N THR A 13 8.02 -13.19 -0.19
CA THR A 13 8.19 -12.38 -1.40
C THR A 13 8.72 -10.99 -1.05
N PRO A 14 9.98 -10.64 -1.38
CA PRO A 14 10.48 -9.29 -1.19
C PRO A 14 9.88 -8.31 -2.20
N ARG A 15 9.59 -7.07 -1.79
CA ARG A 15 9.18 -6.00 -2.70
C ARG A 15 10.35 -5.58 -3.57
N VAL A 16 10.32 -6.01 -4.84
CA VAL A 16 11.44 -5.90 -5.80
C VAL A 16 11.99 -4.49 -5.97
N GLY A 17 11.16 -3.45 -5.81
CA GLY A 17 11.61 -2.06 -5.91
C GLY A 17 12.69 -1.66 -4.88
N TRP A 18 12.73 -2.33 -3.71
CA TRP A 18 13.76 -2.12 -2.70
C TRP A 18 15.05 -2.88 -3.03
N LEU A 19 14.94 -4.10 -3.55
CA LEU A 19 16.09 -4.87 -4.03
C LEU A 19 16.82 -4.12 -5.15
N GLN A 20 16.08 -3.51 -6.07
CA GLN A 20 16.64 -2.66 -7.14
C GLN A 20 17.39 -1.43 -6.63
N ARG A 21 17.10 -0.98 -5.40
CA ARG A 21 17.78 0.12 -4.71
C ARG A 21 18.91 -0.35 -3.79
N GLY A 22 19.29 -1.63 -3.86
CA GLY A 22 20.38 -2.20 -3.08
C GLY A 22 20.01 -2.57 -1.64
N VAL A 23 18.72 -2.53 -1.27
CA VAL A 23 18.27 -2.96 0.06
C VAL A 23 18.25 -4.49 0.10
N SER A 24 19.30 -5.11 0.65
CA SER A 24 19.43 -6.58 0.71
C SER A 24 18.37 -7.23 1.59
N ASN A 25 18.00 -6.60 2.71
CA ASN A 25 16.90 -7.03 3.58
C ASN A 25 15.62 -6.24 3.27
N ALA A 26 15.15 -6.36 2.01
CA ALA A 26 13.96 -5.69 1.55
C ALA A 26 12.71 -6.10 2.34
N GLU A 27 11.78 -5.17 2.50
CA GLU A 27 10.45 -5.45 3.05
C GLU A 27 9.73 -6.48 2.18
N THR A 28 9.05 -7.42 2.81
CA THR A 28 8.23 -8.43 2.13
C THR A 28 6.83 -7.91 1.85
N VAL A 29 6.12 -8.51 0.89
CA VAL A 29 4.73 -8.12 0.57
C VAL A 29 3.86 -8.19 1.83
N CYS A 30 3.96 -9.27 2.59
CA CYS A 30 3.28 -9.46 3.87
C CYS A 30 3.56 -8.34 4.89
N ALA A 31 4.83 -7.92 5.05
CA ALA A 31 5.18 -6.85 5.97
C ALA A 31 4.63 -5.49 5.51
N HIS A 32 4.64 -5.24 4.19
CA HIS A 32 4.01 -4.07 3.59
C HIS A 32 2.50 -4.08 3.78
N SER A 33 1.82 -5.20 3.50
CA SER A 33 0.38 -5.32 3.66
C SER A 33 -0.07 -5.10 5.11
N LEU A 34 0.70 -5.59 6.08
CA LEU A 34 0.44 -5.32 7.49
C LEU A 34 0.59 -3.82 7.82
N LEU A 35 1.68 -3.18 7.36
CA LEU A 35 1.89 -1.75 7.57
C LEU A 35 0.77 -0.91 6.93
N ALA A 36 0.42 -1.20 5.68
CA ALA A 36 -0.66 -0.54 4.96
C ALA A 36 -2.02 -0.71 5.68
N THR A 37 -2.31 -1.91 6.19
CA THR A 37 -3.54 -2.17 6.97
C THR A 37 -3.60 -1.35 8.25
N LEU A 38 -2.51 -1.29 9.00
CA LEU A 38 -2.44 -0.52 10.24
C LEU A 38 -2.57 0.99 9.99
N LEU A 39 -1.91 1.50 8.94
CA LEU A 39 -2.03 2.90 8.53
C LEU A 39 -3.44 3.23 8.03
N ALA A 40 -4.07 2.34 7.26
CA ALA A 40 -5.44 2.53 6.79
C ALA A 40 -6.42 2.61 7.97
N ALA A 41 -6.24 1.75 8.98
CA ALA A 41 -7.03 1.80 10.21
C ALA A 41 -6.83 3.12 10.96
N GLU A 42 -5.59 3.61 11.09
CA GLU A 42 -5.29 4.88 11.76
C GLU A 42 -5.90 6.07 11.02
N VAL A 43 -5.74 6.12 9.69
CA VAL A 43 -6.35 7.15 8.83
C VAL A 43 -7.87 7.14 8.97
N ALA A 44 -8.52 5.98 8.86
CA ALA A 44 -9.96 5.87 8.98
C ALA A 44 -10.47 6.28 10.38
N ALA A 45 -9.73 5.93 11.44
CA ALA A 45 -10.06 6.35 12.80
C ALA A 45 -9.97 7.87 12.99
N ARG A 46 -8.96 8.52 12.40
CA ARG A 46 -8.81 9.98 12.42
C ARG A 46 -9.95 10.67 11.67
N LEU A 47 -10.28 10.21 10.46
CA LEU A 47 -11.41 10.74 9.70
C LEU A 47 -12.73 10.60 10.46
N ARG A 48 -12.95 9.44 11.09
CA ARG A 48 -14.14 9.23 11.93
C ARG A 48 -14.18 10.20 13.11
N ALA A 49 -13.05 10.50 13.75
CA ALA A 49 -12.95 11.50 14.81
C ALA A 49 -13.20 12.94 14.30
N GLU A 50 -12.93 13.22 13.03
CA GLU A 50 -13.26 14.47 12.33
C GLU A 50 -14.73 14.54 11.86
N GLY A 51 -15.53 13.51 12.14
CA GLY A 51 -16.96 13.45 11.80
C GLY A 51 -17.28 12.88 10.43
N VAL A 52 -16.29 12.28 9.75
CA VAL A 52 -16.50 11.59 8.47
C VAL A 52 -17.18 10.24 8.72
N ASP A 53 -18.26 9.97 7.98
CA ASP A 53 -18.93 8.66 7.99
C ASP A 53 -18.09 7.64 7.21
N ILE A 54 -17.28 6.87 7.94
CA ILE A 54 -16.42 5.83 7.37
C ILE A 54 -16.44 4.57 8.23
N ASP A 55 -16.58 3.43 7.57
CA ASP A 55 -16.54 2.10 8.17
C ASP A 55 -15.09 1.60 8.27
N VAL A 56 -14.49 1.74 9.46
CA VAL A 56 -13.11 1.31 9.77
C VAL A 56 -12.94 -0.19 9.58
N GLU A 57 -13.96 -1.02 9.85
CA GLU A 57 -13.86 -2.47 9.67
C GLU A 57 -13.74 -2.83 8.20
N LYS A 58 -14.52 -2.15 7.33
CA LYS A 58 -14.39 -2.30 5.87
C LYS A 58 -13.04 -1.79 5.35
N VAL A 59 -12.51 -0.71 5.90
CA VAL A 59 -11.15 -0.22 5.56
C VAL A 59 -10.09 -1.25 5.91
N ILE A 60 -10.14 -1.82 7.11
CA ILE A 60 -9.21 -2.87 7.53
C ILE A 60 -9.34 -4.10 6.63
N ALA A 61 -10.57 -4.53 6.33
CA ALA A 61 -10.82 -5.69 5.47
C ALA A 61 -10.29 -5.47 4.04
N ALA A 62 -10.54 -4.31 3.44
CA ALA A 62 -10.04 -3.97 2.12
C ALA A 62 -8.51 -3.84 2.08
N ALA A 63 -7.90 -3.23 3.09
CA ALA A 63 -6.45 -3.10 3.19
C ALA A 63 -5.76 -4.46 3.41
N ALA A 64 -6.33 -5.34 4.23
CA ALA A 64 -5.75 -6.65 4.50
C ALA A 64 -5.65 -7.54 3.27
N VAL A 65 -6.53 -7.33 2.27
CA VAL A 65 -6.60 -8.17 1.07
C VAL A 65 -5.93 -7.54 -0.15
N HIS A 66 -5.51 -6.27 -0.10
CA HIS A 66 -5.19 -5.48 -1.30
C HIS A 66 -4.10 -6.08 -2.22
N ASP A 67 -3.14 -6.81 -1.65
CA ASP A 67 -2.01 -7.43 -2.36
C ASP A 67 -2.12 -8.97 -2.48
N LEU A 68 -3.27 -9.59 -2.18
CA LEU A 68 -3.40 -11.06 -2.24
C LEU A 68 -3.07 -11.64 -3.63
N ALA A 69 -3.31 -10.88 -4.69
CA ALA A 69 -2.97 -11.29 -6.05
C ALA A 69 -1.46 -11.54 -6.25
N GLU A 70 -0.61 -10.88 -5.47
CA GLU A 70 0.85 -11.02 -5.56
C GLU A 70 1.33 -12.42 -5.12
N ALA A 71 0.53 -13.19 -4.39
CA ALA A 71 0.85 -14.58 -4.08
C ALA A 71 0.86 -15.48 -5.33
N TYR A 72 0.17 -15.06 -6.38
CA TYR A 72 0.06 -15.79 -7.65
C TYR A 72 0.90 -15.14 -8.76
N LEU A 73 1.01 -13.81 -8.74
CA LEU A 73 1.69 -13.03 -9.78
C LEU A 73 3.14 -12.67 -9.43
N GLY A 74 3.53 -12.86 -8.17
CA GLY A 74 4.73 -12.25 -7.59
C GLY A 74 4.61 -10.74 -7.48
N HIS A 75 5.73 -10.08 -7.16
CA HIS A 75 5.83 -8.61 -7.07
C HIS A 75 6.75 -8.07 -8.18
N PRO A 76 6.29 -7.96 -9.45
CA PRO A 76 7.13 -7.47 -10.54
C PRO A 76 7.47 -5.99 -10.36
N SER A 77 8.55 -5.55 -11.04
CA SER A 77 8.99 -4.15 -11.01
C SER A 77 7.92 -3.20 -11.57
N ARG A 78 8.00 -1.93 -11.17
CA ARG A 78 7.09 -0.88 -11.66
C ARG A 78 7.10 -0.77 -13.20
N GLU A 79 8.26 -0.98 -13.83
CA GLU A 79 8.39 -0.96 -15.29
C GLU A 79 7.52 -2.03 -15.96
N VAL A 80 7.52 -3.25 -15.42
CA VAL A 80 6.68 -4.35 -15.93
C VAL A 80 5.20 -4.03 -15.71
N ARG A 81 4.84 -3.58 -14.50
CA ARG A 81 3.45 -3.21 -14.18
C ARG A 81 2.91 -2.12 -15.12
N ASN A 82 3.72 -1.11 -15.46
CA ASN A 82 3.32 -0.01 -16.34
C ASN A 82 3.12 -0.43 -17.81
N ARG A 83 3.66 -1.57 -18.25
CA ARG A 83 3.51 -2.07 -19.63
C ARG A 83 2.25 -2.92 -19.82
N LEU A 84 1.59 -3.28 -18.73
CA LEU A 84 0.40 -4.12 -18.71
C LEU A 84 -0.74 -3.34 -18.06
N ARG A 85 -1.98 -3.78 -18.30
CA ARG A 85 -3.13 -3.37 -17.50
C ARG A 85 -3.11 -4.16 -16.20
N TRP A 86 -2.15 -3.83 -15.33
CA TRP A 86 -1.82 -4.63 -14.15
C TRP A 86 -3.03 -4.84 -13.24
N GLU A 87 -3.86 -3.81 -13.11
CA GLU A 87 -5.14 -3.87 -12.40
C GLU A 87 -6.06 -4.99 -12.89
N GLU A 88 -6.13 -5.23 -14.21
CA GLU A 88 -6.96 -6.31 -14.77
C GLU A 88 -6.34 -7.67 -14.48
N VAL A 89 -5.02 -7.78 -14.56
CA VAL A 89 -4.31 -9.03 -14.25
C VAL A 89 -4.53 -9.43 -12.79
N GLU A 90 -4.44 -8.47 -11.87
CA GLU A 90 -4.76 -8.67 -10.45
C GLU A 90 -6.24 -9.06 -10.28
N GLU A 91 -7.15 -8.36 -10.94
CA GLU A 91 -8.59 -8.64 -10.85
C GLU A 91 -8.94 -10.06 -11.34
N GLU A 92 -8.30 -10.56 -12.39
CA GLU A 92 -8.49 -11.94 -12.85
C GLU A 92 -8.06 -12.97 -11.80
N VAL A 93 -7.02 -12.68 -11.01
CA VAL A 93 -6.66 -13.53 -9.87
C VAL A 93 -7.75 -13.48 -8.80
N PHE A 94 -8.29 -12.30 -8.48
CA PHE A 94 -9.39 -12.19 -7.53
C PHE A 94 -10.64 -12.92 -8.01
N LYS A 95 -11.03 -12.79 -9.28
CA LYS A 95 -12.18 -13.52 -9.85
C LYS A 95 -12.04 -15.04 -9.71
N ARG A 96 -10.83 -15.57 -9.91
CA ARG A 96 -10.57 -17.01 -9.90
C ARG A 96 -10.33 -17.58 -8.50
N GLU A 97 -9.51 -16.91 -7.70
CA GLU A 97 -8.97 -17.44 -6.45
C GLU A 97 -9.69 -16.87 -5.21
N PHE A 98 -10.18 -15.62 -5.31
CA PHE A 98 -10.78 -14.88 -4.19
C PHE A 98 -12.10 -14.19 -4.56
N PRO A 99 -13.08 -14.88 -5.21
CA PRO A 99 -14.29 -14.21 -5.72
C PRO A 99 -15.12 -13.55 -4.61
N HIS A 100 -15.02 -14.07 -3.38
CA HIS A 100 -15.68 -13.54 -2.18
C HIS A 100 -15.03 -12.25 -1.63
N LEU A 101 -13.83 -11.89 -2.08
CA LEU A 101 -13.11 -10.66 -1.70
C LEU A 101 -12.99 -9.67 -2.88
N LEU A 102 -13.51 -10.03 -4.06
CA LEU A 102 -13.37 -9.25 -5.29
C LEU A 102 -13.90 -7.82 -5.13
N GLU A 103 -15.01 -7.64 -4.43
CA GLU A 103 -15.59 -6.30 -4.19
C GLU A 103 -14.65 -5.41 -3.37
N LEU A 104 -14.07 -5.93 -2.28
CA LEU A 104 -13.09 -5.20 -1.46
C LEU A 104 -11.85 -4.82 -2.27
N PHE A 105 -11.36 -5.74 -3.11
CA PHE A 105 -10.26 -5.46 -4.01
C PHE A 105 -10.60 -4.34 -5.00
N ARG A 106 -11.79 -4.38 -5.63
CA ARG A 106 -12.23 -3.35 -6.57
C ARG A 106 -12.37 -1.98 -5.92
N TRP A 107 -12.93 -1.91 -4.71
CA TRP A 107 -13.01 -0.66 -3.95
C TRP A 107 -11.63 -0.01 -3.83
N TYR A 108 -10.63 -0.76 -3.36
CA TYR A 108 -9.24 -0.30 -3.29
C TYR A 108 -8.68 0.05 -4.67
N ARG A 109 -8.68 -0.93 -5.59
CA ARG A 109 -7.88 -0.87 -6.81
C ARG A 109 -8.33 0.23 -7.76
N TYR A 110 -9.63 0.48 -7.80
CA TYR A 110 -10.26 1.48 -8.66
C TYR A 110 -10.71 2.72 -7.90
N GLU A 111 -10.45 2.79 -6.58
CA GLU A 111 -10.80 3.90 -5.71
C GLU A 111 -12.29 4.29 -5.81
N GLU A 112 -13.18 3.29 -5.94
CA GLU A 112 -14.63 3.46 -6.24
C GLU A 112 -15.41 4.18 -5.15
N ASN A 113 -14.87 4.23 -3.93
CA ASN A 113 -15.49 4.85 -2.76
C ASN A 113 -14.44 5.32 -1.75
N LEU A 114 -14.90 5.94 -0.67
CA LEU A 114 -14.02 6.47 0.39
C LEU A 114 -13.17 5.38 1.05
N VAL A 115 -13.71 4.17 1.26
CA VAL A 115 -12.94 3.02 1.79
C VAL A 115 -11.76 2.73 0.87
N GLY A 116 -12.03 2.62 -0.43
CA GLY A 116 -11.03 2.41 -1.46
C GLY A 116 -9.94 3.48 -1.50
N ARG A 117 -10.35 4.76 -1.51
CA ARG A 117 -9.45 5.92 -1.47
C ARG A 117 -8.54 5.90 -0.24
N VAL A 118 -9.08 5.59 0.95
CA VAL A 118 -8.29 5.49 2.18
C VAL A 118 -7.26 4.37 2.10
N VAL A 119 -7.64 3.19 1.59
CA VAL A 119 -6.68 2.09 1.40
C VAL A 119 -5.61 2.44 0.37
N ALA A 120 -5.99 3.07 -0.75
CA ALA A 120 -5.06 3.49 -1.79
C ALA A 120 -4.10 4.59 -1.31
N PHE A 121 -4.54 5.48 -0.44
CA PHE A 121 -3.71 6.45 0.26
C PHE A 121 -2.75 5.75 1.24
N ALA A 122 -3.26 4.84 2.06
CA ALA A 122 -2.47 4.12 3.05
C ALA A 122 -1.39 3.21 2.45
N ASP A 123 -1.65 2.55 1.31
CA ASP A 123 -0.66 1.77 0.56
C ASP A 123 0.53 2.65 0.09
N LYS A 124 0.22 3.81 -0.49
CA LYS A 124 1.22 4.79 -0.91
C LYS A 124 1.98 5.37 0.29
N LEU A 125 1.27 5.66 1.38
CA LEU A 125 1.85 6.16 2.63
C LEU A 125 2.78 5.12 3.29
N ALA A 126 2.41 3.84 3.30
CA ALA A 126 3.25 2.74 3.79
C ALA A 126 4.58 2.70 3.03
N THR A 127 4.52 2.81 1.70
CA THR A 127 5.73 2.86 0.86
C THR A 127 6.56 4.12 1.14
N LEU A 128 5.93 5.28 1.37
CA LEU A 128 6.64 6.53 1.73
C LEU A 128 7.37 6.40 3.07
N ILE A 129 6.68 5.91 4.10
CA ILE A 129 7.26 5.72 5.45
C ILE A 129 8.42 4.72 5.38
N ARG A 130 8.26 3.64 4.61
CA ARG A 130 9.33 2.68 4.37
C ARG A 130 10.52 3.30 3.64
N ALA A 131 10.28 4.15 2.63
CA ALA A 131 11.33 4.90 1.95
C ALA A 131 12.09 5.79 2.94
N CYS A 132 11.39 6.53 3.80
CA CYS A 132 12.01 7.36 4.82
C CYS A 132 12.89 6.55 5.79
N ARG A 133 12.44 5.35 6.18
CA ARG A 133 13.25 4.45 7.01
C ARG A 133 14.51 3.98 6.28
N TYR A 134 14.42 3.62 5.01
CA TYR A 134 15.60 3.23 4.23
C TYR A 134 16.56 4.39 3.97
N ARG A 135 16.06 5.61 3.78
CA ARG A 135 16.89 6.83 3.76
C ARG A 135 17.72 6.98 5.03
N GLN A 136 17.09 6.82 6.20
CA GLN A 136 17.78 6.88 7.50
C GLN A 136 18.85 5.79 7.65
N MET A 137 18.71 4.68 6.93
CA MET A 137 19.69 3.59 6.88
C MET A 137 20.78 3.80 5.81
N GLY A 138 20.75 4.92 5.07
CA GLY A 138 21.76 5.29 4.08
C GLY A 138 21.46 4.85 2.65
N TYR A 139 20.25 4.35 2.36
CA TYR A 139 19.85 4.01 0.99
C TYR A 139 19.35 5.26 0.23
N ASP A 140 19.64 5.31 -1.06
CA ASP A 140 19.16 6.40 -1.94
C ASP A 140 17.68 6.20 -2.28
N THR A 141 16.83 6.94 -1.58
CA THR A 141 15.36 6.90 -1.75
C THR A 141 14.74 8.30 -1.80
N ASP A 142 15.53 9.36 -1.94
CA ASP A 142 15.03 10.74 -1.89
C ASP A 142 14.09 11.06 -3.05
N ASP A 143 14.40 10.54 -4.25
CA ASP A 143 13.54 10.60 -5.43
C ASP A 143 12.14 10.03 -5.13
N LEU A 144 12.10 8.88 -4.47
CA LEU A 144 10.90 8.14 -4.17
C LEU A 144 10.09 8.84 -3.08
N VAL A 145 10.73 9.33 -2.03
CA VAL A 145 10.08 10.11 -0.96
C VAL A 145 9.40 11.34 -1.56
N LYS A 146 10.11 12.13 -2.38
CA LYS A 146 9.55 13.32 -3.04
C LYS A 146 8.39 12.97 -3.96
N SER A 147 8.54 11.93 -4.79
CA SER A 147 7.51 11.50 -5.73
C SER A 147 6.25 11.02 -5.02
N LEU A 148 6.38 10.22 -3.95
CA LEU A 148 5.23 9.72 -3.19
C LEU A 148 4.56 10.83 -2.40
N TYR A 149 5.33 11.73 -1.79
CA TYR A 149 4.78 12.88 -1.08
C TYR A 149 3.88 13.72 -1.99
N LYS A 150 4.37 14.09 -3.18
CA LYS A 150 3.58 14.83 -4.17
C LYS A 150 2.29 14.10 -4.56
N ARG A 151 2.35 12.79 -4.80
CA ARG A 151 1.16 11.98 -5.15
C ARG A 151 0.16 11.89 -4.00
N LEU A 152 0.62 11.83 -2.76
CA LEU A 152 -0.25 11.81 -1.58
C LEU A 152 -0.93 13.16 -1.35
N GLN A 153 -0.30 14.26 -1.76
CA GLN A 153 -0.93 15.59 -1.72
C GLN A 153 -2.08 15.77 -2.72
N GLU A 154 -2.19 14.89 -3.75
CA GLU A 154 -3.30 14.90 -4.71
C GLU A 154 -4.60 14.31 -4.12
N TYR A 155 -4.54 13.72 -2.93
CA TYR A 155 -5.73 13.29 -2.18
C TYR A 155 -6.31 14.47 -1.40
N ASP A 156 -7.06 15.35 -2.06
CA ASP A 156 -7.60 16.60 -1.49
C ASP A 156 -8.35 16.39 -0.14
N ASP A 157 -8.97 15.24 0.04
CA ASP A 157 -9.73 14.80 1.22
C ASP A 157 -8.89 14.19 2.35
N LEU A 158 -7.62 13.88 2.10
CA LEU A 158 -6.71 13.18 3.03
C LEU A 158 -5.36 13.90 3.21
N ALA A 159 -5.02 14.87 2.36
CA ALA A 159 -3.72 15.51 2.32
C ALA A 159 -3.37 16.23 3.63
N HIS A 160 -4.36 16.73 4.38
CA HIS A 160 -4.16 17.36 5.70
C HIS A 160 -3.59 16.39 6.74
N LEU A 161 -3.78 15.09 6.56
CA LEU A 161 -3.24 14.06 7.45
C LEU A 161 -1.77 13.76 7.16
N LEU A 162 -1.27 14.07 5.95
CA LEU A 162 0.05 13.66 5.48
C LEU A 162 1.19 14.20 6.36
N ASP A 163 1.08 15.46 6.78
CA ASP A 163 2.11 16.14 7.60
C ASP A 163 2.34 15.44 8.94
N VAL A 164 1.29 14.85 9.53
CA VAL A 164 1.38 14.10 10.79
C VAL A 164 2.32 12.91 10.63
N TYR A 165 2.14 12.14 9.56
CA TYR A 165 2.94 10.94 9.29
C TYR A 165 4.35 11.29 8.81
N VAL A 166 4.50 12.26 7.93
CA VAL A 166 5.82 12.68 7.44
C VAL A 166 6.67 13.24 8.58
N SER A 167 6.08 14.04 9.47
CA SER A 167 6.80 14.55 10.64
C SER A 167 7.25 13.42 11.57
N ALA A 168 6.37 12.44 11.83
CA ALA A 168 6.65 11.32 12.72
C ALA A 168 7.71 10.35 12.17
N TYR A 169 7.67 10.04 10.88
CA TYR A 169 8.46 8.94 10.31
C TYR A 169 9.65 9.38 9.46
N CYS A 170 9.59 10.58 8.86
CA CYS A 170 10.63 11.05 7.95
C CYS A 170 11.56 12.08 8.58
N GLY A 171 11.13 12.81 9.63
CA GLY A 171 11.87 13.97 10.13
C GLY A 171 11.94 15.11 9.09
N GLY A 172 11.00 15.12 8.15
CA GLY A 172 10.94 16.04 7.00
C GLY A 172 11.09 15.37 5.63
N VAL A 173 10.53 16.02 4.62
CA VAL A 173 10.73 15.68 3.19
C VAL A 173 12.08 16.28 2.74
N PRO A 174 12.91 15.57 1.96
CA PRO A 174 14.15 16.15 1.45
C PRO A 174 13.84 17.36 0.56
N ALA A 175 14.69 18.39 0.62
CA ALA A 175 14.66 19.54 -0.29
C ALA A 175 14.90 19.10 -1.73
#